data_AF-A0A3D2XKU4-F1
#
_entry.id   AF-A0A3D2XKU4-F1
#
_cell.length_a   1.000
_cell.length_b   1.000
_cell.length_c   1.000
_cell.angle_alpha   90.00
_cell.angle_beta   90.00
_cell.angle_gamma   90.00
#
_symmetry.space_group_name_H-M   'P 1'
#
loop_
_entity.id
_entity.type
_entity.pdbx_description
1 polymer ?
#
loop_
_entity_poly.entity_id
_entity_poly.type
_entity_poly.pdbx_seq_one_letter_code
_entity_poly.pdbx_strand_id
1 'polypeptide(L)' 'IEEWHAEAERKYLVGVLHVNKLTGQNWWKENNTSLILTNDPIIDNLDIIKLKKKSLELAGVV' A
#
# COMPACT_ATOMS: atom_id res chain seq x y z
N ILE A 1 2.22 1.42 -5.84
CA ILE A 1 2.98 0.17 -5.67
C ILE A 1 4.16 0.27 -6.60
N GLU A 2 5.29 0.68 -6.03
CA GLU A 2 6.59 0.48 -6.64
C GLU A 2 7.17 -0.74 -5.90
N GLU A 3 7.43 -1.82 -6.62
CA GLU A 3 8.11 -2.98 -6.07
C GLU A 3 9.59 -2.62 -5.96
N TRP A 4 9.99 -2.13 -4.80
CA TRP A 4 11.40 -2.03 -4.47
C TRP A 4 11.90 -3.38 -3.93
N HIS A 5 13.12 -3.70 -4.33
CA HIS A 5 13.98 -4.79 -3.85
C HIS A 5 13.82 -6.16 -4.55
N ALA A 6 14.41 -6.27 -5.75
CA ALA A 6 14.73 -7.56 -6.36
C ALA A 6 15.85 -8.33 -5.61
N GLU A 7 16.59 -7.67 -4.71
CA GLU A 7 17.80 -8.21 -4.04
C GLU A 7 17.71 -8.30 -2.51
N ALA A 8 16.63 -7.83 -1.87
CA ALA A 8 16.47 -7.93 -0.41
C ALA A 8 15.73 -9.23 -0.04
N GLU A 9 16.18 -9.90 1.03
CA GLU A 9 15.51 -11.08 1.61
C GLU A 9 14.06 -10.77 2.03
N ARG A 10 13.75 -9.50 2.35
CA ARG A 10 12.41 -9.03 2.70
C ARG A 10 11.92 -7.99 1.71
N LYS A 11 10.73 -8.24 1.16
CA LYS A 11 10.01 -7.32 0.27
C LYS A 11 8.98 -6.52 1.06
N TYR A 12 8.90 -5.22 0.80
CA TYR A 12 7.92 -4.33 1.43
C TYR A 12 7.03 -3.70 0.35
N LEU A 13 5.73 -3.57 0.67
CA LEU A 13 4.82 -2.77 -0.14
C LEU A 13 4.73 -1.37 0.43
N VAL A 14 5.11 -0.38 -0.38
CA VAL A 14 5.04 1.04 -0.02
C VAL A 14 3.90 1.71 -0.79
N GLY A 15 3.10 2.51 -0.10
CA GLY A 15 1.99 3.24 -0.71
C GLY A 15 1.13 3.99 0.30
N VAL A 16 0.05 4.58 -0.22
CA VAL A 16 -0.94 5.32 0.59
C VAL A 16 -2.00 4.34 1.10
N LEU A 17 -2.25 4.38 2.41
CA LEU A 17 -3.30 3.60 3.06
C LEU A 17 -4.46 4.51 3.45
N HIS A 18 -5.68 4.14 3.05
CA HIS A 18 -6.87 4.87 3.45
C HIS A 18 -7.11 4.72 4.96
N VAL A 19 -7.24 5.83 5.69
CA VAL A 19 -7.36 5.82 7.17
C VAL A 19 -8.51 4.95 7.67
N ASN A 20 -9.66 4.94 6.99
CA ASN A 20 -10.80 4.09 7.36
C ASN A 20 -10.50 2.58 7.25
N LYS A 21 -9.59 2.16 6.35
CA LYS A 21 -9.18 0.75 6.22
C LYS A 21 -8.19 0.33 7.30
N LEU A 22 -7.41 1.29 7.81
CA LEU A 22 -6.53 1.08 8.95
C LEU A 22 -7.32 1.05 10.26
N THR A 23 -8.15 2.04 10.51
CA THR A 23 -8.88 2.20 11.78
C THR A 23 -10.05 1.22 11.94
N GLY A 24 -10.70 0.82 10.83
CA GLY A 24 -11.84 -0.09 10.84
C GLY A 24 -11.49 -1.58 10.80
N GLN A 25 -10.20 -1.95 10.80
CA GLN A 25 -9.75 -3.34 10.75
C GLN A 25 -8.57 -3.56 11.71
N ASN A 26 -8.25 -4.82 12.00
CA ASN A 26 -7.19 -5.18 12.96
C ASN A 26 -6.04 -6.01 12.37
N TRP A 27 -6.03 -6.28 11.05
CA TRP A 27 -4.98 -7.08 10.38
C TRP A 27 -3.56 -6.57 10.68
N TRP A 28 -3.38 -5.26 10.81
CA TRP A 28 -2.10 -4.62 11.09
C TRP A 28 -1.61 -4.80 12.54
N LYS A 29 -2.49 -5.24 13.44
CA LYS A 29 -2.17 -5.58 14.84
C LYS A 29 -1.90 -7.07 15.03
N GLU A 30 -2.19 -7.90 14.01
CA GLU A 30 -2.04 -9.34 14.12
C GLU A 30 -0.58 -9.77 13.91
N ASN A 31 -0.23 -10.93 14.48
CA ASN A 31 1.11 -11.50 14.34
C ASN A 31 1.49 -11.71 12.87
N ASN A 32 2.79 -11.61 12.58
CA ASN A 32 3.38 -11.73 11.24
C ASN A 32 3.06 -10.58 10.28
N THR A 33 2.41 -9.50 10.75
CA THR A 33 2.26 -8.27 9.97
C THR A 33 3.17 -7.17 10.55
N SER A 34 3.96 -6.53 9.68
CA SER A 34 4.75 -5.35 10.04
C SER A 34 4.24 -4.16 9.25
N LEU A 35 3.79 -3.13 9.96
CA LEU A 35 3.33 -1.86 9.39
C LEU A 35 4.18 -0.72 9.93
N ILE A 36 4.75 0.07 9.03
CA ILE A 36 5.51 1.27 9.34
C ILE A 36 4.76 2.46 8.75
N LEU A 37 4.41 3.43 9.60
CA LEU A 37 3.72 4.66 9.19
C LEU A 37 4.72 5.81 9.14
N THR A 38 4.66 6.61 8.08
CA THR A 38 5.42 7.85 7.97
C THR A 38 4.55 9.03 8.42
N ASN A 39 5.10 9.91 9.26
CA ASN A 39 4.38 11.08 9.76
C ASN A 39 4.03 12.08 8.65
N ASP A 40 4.88 12.15 7.62
CA ASP A 40 4.67 12.99 6.44
C ASP A 40 4.50 12.08 5.22
N PRO A 41 3.27 11.89 4.71
CA PRO A 41 3.05 11.06 3.54
C PRO A 41 3.40 11.84 2.27
N ILE A 42 4.43 11.40 1.55
CA ILE A 42 4.71 11.89 0.20
C ILE A 42 3.72 11.20 -0.76
N ILE A 43 2.62 11.87 -1.06
CA ILE A 43 1.64 11.39 -2.04
C ILE A 43 2.07 11.90 -3.42
N ASP A 44 2.79 11.05 -4.16
CA ASP A 44 3.04 11.32 -5.57
C ASP A 44 1.71 11.26 -6.35
N ASN A 45 1.43 12.36 -7.04
CA ASN A 45 0.29 12.67 -7.90
C ASN A 45 -0.94 11.74 -7.79
N LEU A 46 -2.02 12.23 -7.16
CA LEU A 46 -3.28 11.50 -6.95
C LEU A 46 -3.85 10.87 -8.24
N ASP A 47 -3.55 11.43 -9.40
CA ASP A 47 -3.95 10.89 -10.71
C ASP A 47 -3.27 9.55 -11.04
N ILE A 48 -2.02 9.34 -10.62
CA ILE A 48 -1.32 8.06 -10.79
C ILE A 48 -1.98 6.97 -9.92
N ILE A 49 -2.43 7.33 -8.72
CA ILE A 49 -3.13 6.39 -7.82
C ILE A 49 -4.46 5.95 -8.44
N LYS A 50 -5.22 6.88 -9.00
CA LYS A 50 -6.48 6.57 -9.73
C LYS A 50 -6.21 5.69 -10.95
N LEU A 51 -5.13 5.97 -11.70
CA LEU A 51 -4.74 5.19 -12.86
C LEU A 51 -4.36 3.75 -12.48
N LYS A 52 -3.55 3.56 -11.43
CA LYS A 52 -3.16 2.22 -10.92
C LYS A 52 -4.37 1.43 -10.44
N LYS A 53 -5.31 2.07 -9.74
CA LYS A 53 -6.55 1.42 -9.30
C LYS A 53 -7.37 0.93 -10.50
N LYS A 54 -7.56 1.79 -11.51
CA LYS A 54 -8.26 1.42 -12.74
C LYS A 54 -7.56 0.28 -13.49
N SER A 55 -6.23 0.26 -13.52
CA SER A 55 -5.46 -0.83 -14.11
C SER A 55 -5.64 -2.16 -13.37
N LEU A 56 -5.74 -2.14 -12.03
CA LEU A 56 -6.01 -3.33 -11.22
C LEU A 56 -7.43 -3.85 -11.42
N GLU A 57 -8.41 -2.94 -11.48
CA GLU A 57 -9.81 -3.27 -11.78
C GLU A 57 -9.93 -3.94 -13.16
N LEU A 58 -9.23 -3.43 -14.17
CA LEU A 58 -9.19 -4.01 -15.52
C LEU A 58 -8.47 -5.37 -15.57
N ALA A 59 -7.55 -5.64 -14.65
CA ALA A 59 -6.87 -6.92 -14.52
C ALA A 59 -7.68 -7.95 -13.69
N GLY A 60 -8.87 -7.59 -13.21
CA GLY A 60 -9.76 -8.47 -12.45
C GLY A 60 -9.41 -8.58 -10.96
N VAL A 61 -8.60 -7.67 -10.43
CA VAL A 61 -8.23 -7.62 -9.00
C VAL A 61 -9.08 -6.52 -8.33
N VAL A 62 -10.04 -6.93 -7.49
CA VAL A 62 -10.94 -6.07 -6.69
C VAL A 62 -10.44 -5.94 -5.25
#